data_AF-A0A2V2RZ01-F1
#
_entry.id   AF-A0A2V2RZ01-F1
#
_cell.length_a   1.000
_cell.length_b   1.000
_cell.length_c   1.000
_cell.angle_alpha   90.00
_cell.angle_beta   90.00
_cell.angle_gamma   90.00
#
_symmetry.space_group_name_H-M   'P 1'
#
loop_
_entity.id
_entity.type
_entity.pdbx_description
1 polymer ?
#
loop_
_entity_poly.entity_id
_entity_poly.type
_entity_poly.pdbx_seq_one_letter_code
_entity_poly.pdbx_strand_id
1 'polypeptide(L)' 'MNRELEELVKAMDAMREARNRADYLRRKATYEAGLDAVISRRPGVGRQALDKAVTLQYRRWIASQGKPPTMPPHT' A
#
# COMPACT_ATOMS: atom_id res chain seq x y z
N MET A 1 7.49 10.71 -0.08
CA MET A 1 7.20 9.27 -0.21
C MET A 1 7.30 8.91 -1.69
N ASN A 2 7.60 7.66 -2.07
CA ASN A 2 7.71 7.28 -3.49
C ASN A 2 6.30 7.17 -4.08
N ARG A 3 5.99 7.95 -5.13
CA ARG A 3 4.64 8.03 -5.72
C ARG A 3 4.08 6.67 -6.12
N GLU A 4 4.91 5.77 -6.66
CA GLU A 4 4.51 4.41 -7.04
C GLU A 4 4.07 3.57 -5.82
N LEU A 5 4.76 3.73 -4.69
CA LEU A 5 4.46 3.00 -3.47
C LEU A 5 3.18 3.53 -2.81
N GLU A 6 2.91 4.83 -2.91
CA GLU A 6 1.68 5.47 -2.42
C GLU A 6 0.45 4.95 -3.17
N GLU A 7 0.53 4.84 -4.49
CA GLU A 7 -0.56 4.31 -5.31
C GLU A 7 -0.85 2.83 -4.99
N LEU A 8 0.20 2.02 -4.74
CA LEU A 8 0.05 0.64 -4.29
C LEU A 8 -0.60 0.52 -2.91
N VAL A 9 -0.26 1.43 -1.98
CA VAL A 9 -0.86 1.49 -0.64
C VAL A 9 -2.35 1.85 -0.71
N LYS A 10 -2.73 2.82 -1.54
CA LYS A 10 -4.14 3.17 -1.79
C LYS A 10 -4.91 2.02 -2.44
N ALA A 11 -4.31 1.33 -3.40
CA ALA A 11 -4.94 0.16 -4.03
C ALA A 11 -5.16 -0.99 -3.03
N MET A 12 -4.20 -1.20 -2.11
CA MET A 12 -4.35 -2.15 -1.00
C MET A 12 -5.46 -1.74 -0.03
N ASP A 13 -5.56 -0.45 0.29
CA ASP A 13 -6.64 0.09 1.13
C ASP A 13 -8.00 -0.14 0.49
N ALA A 14 -8.15 0.26 -0.77
CA ALA A 14 -9.37 0.06 -1.55
C ALA A 14 -9.76 -1.42 -1.61
N MET A 15 -8.80 -2.33 -1.78
CA MET A 15 -9.04 -3.77 -1.75
C MET A 15 -9.57 -4.24 -0.38
N ARG A 16 -9.09 -3.66 0.72
CA ARG A 16 -9.53 -3.99 2.09
C ARG A 16 -10.89 -3.38 2.45
N GLU A 17 -11.24 -2.25 1.86
CA GLU A 17 -12.56 -1.62 2.00
C GLU A 17 -13.67 -2.31 1.19
N ALA A 18 -13.31 -3.29 0.35
CA ALA A 18 -14.27 -3.98 -0.50
C ALA A 18 -15.37 -4.67 0.32
N ARG A 19 -16.62 -4.30 0.07
CA ARG A 19 -17.79 -4.82 0.83
C ARG A 19 -18.23 -6.22 0.40
N ASN A 20 -17.84 -6.66 -0.80
CA ASN A 20 -18.23 -7.96 -1.34
C ASN A 20 -17.09 -8.59 -2.15
N ARG A 21 -17.21 -9.90 -2.41
CA ARG A 21 -16.17 -10.69 -3.07
C ARG A 21 -15.87 -10.22 -4.50
N ALA A 22 -16.89 -9.76 -5.23
CA ALA A 22 -16.71 -9.30 -6.61
C ALA A 22 -15.89 -8.00 -6.67
N ASP A 23 -16.19 -7.05 -5.78
CA ASP A 23 -15.44 -5.79 -5.63
C ASP A 23 -14.02 -6.05 -5.13
N TYR A 24 -13.85 -6.98 -4.18
CA TYR A 24 -12.53 -7.42 -3.73
C TYR A 24 -11.69 -7.95 -4.89
N LEU A 25 -12.24 -8.86 -5.71
CA LEU A 25 -11.52 -9.44 -6.85
C LEU A 25 -11.16 -8.38 -7.89
N ARG A 26 -12.06 -7.44 -8.17
CA ARG A 26 -11.81 -6.33 -9.10
C ARG A 26 -10.66 -5.45 -8.60
N ARG A 27 -10.68 -5.06 -7.32
CA ARG A 27 -9.65 -4.21 -6.72
C ARG A 27 -8.33 -4.93 -6.53
N LYS A 28 -8.37 -6.24 -6.22
CA LYS A 28 -7.21 -7.11 -6.19
C LYS A 28 -6.52 -7.15 -7.57
N ALA A 29 -7.29 -7.27 -8.66
CA ALA A 29 -6.71 -7.23 -10.00
C ALA A 29 -5.98 -5.90 -10.30
N THR A 30 -6.56 -4.76 -9.88
CA THR A 30 -5.89 -3.45 -10.00
C THR A 30 -4.60 -3.39 -9.18
N TYR A 31 -4.62 -3.91 -7.95
CA TYR A 31 -3.43 -3.98 -7.11
C TYR A 31 -2.33 -4.84 -7.74
N GLU A 32 -2.68 -6.02 -8.26
CA GLU A 32 -1.75 -6.93 -8.92
C GLU A 32 -1.16 -6.34 -10.20
N ALA A 33 -1.97 -5.65 -11.01
CA ALA A 33 -1.50 -4.93 -12.19
C ALA A 33 -0.51 -3.80 -11.83
N GLY A 34 -0.75 -3.10 -10.71
CA GLY A 34 0.16 -2.10 -10.19
C GLY A 34 1.51 -2.69 -9.75
N LEU A 35 1.50 -3.85 -9.08
CA LEU A 35 2.72 -4.55 -8.71
C LEU A 35 3.52 -4.95 -9.95
N ASP A 36 2.84 -5.49 -10.96
CA ASP A 36 3.47 -5.92 -12.22
C ASP A 36 4.13 -4.73 -12.95
N ALA A 37 3.45 -3.60 -13.02
CA ALA A 37 4.00 -2.37 -13.61
C ALA A 37 5.27 -1.88 -12.89
N VAL A 38 5.31 -1.97 -11.56
CA VAL A 38 6.49 -1.58 -10.77
C VAL A 38 7.63 -2.58 -10.95
N ILE A 39 7.34 -3.88 -11.00
CA ILE A 39 8.33 -4.94 -11.24
C ILE A 39 8.92 -4.79 -12.64
N SER A 40 8.10 -4.50 -13.65
CA SER A 40 8.55 -4.26 -15.02
C SER A 40 9.54 -3.09 -15.10
N ARG A 41 9.33 -2.03 -14.31
CA ARG A 41 10.24 -0.89 -14.21
C ARG A 41 11.47 -1.16 -13.34
N ARG A 42 11.40 -2.13 -12.43
CA ARG A 42 12.43 -2.47 -11.45
C ARG A 42 12.63 -3.98 -11.39
N PRO A 43 13.24 -4.60 -12.41
CA PRO A 43 13.36 -6.06 -12.51
C PRO A 43 14.20 -6.69 -11.38
N GLY A 44 14.98 -5.89 -10.64
CA GLY A 44 15.69 -6.34 -9.43
C GLY A 44 14.82 -6.47 -8.17
N VAL A 45 13.55 -6.05 -8.21
CA VAL A 45 12.63 -6.15 -7.07
C VAL A 45 11.70 -7.35 -7.27
N GLY A 46 11.87 -8.38 -6.45
CA GLY A 46 10.96 -9.52 -6.44
C GLY A 46 9.55 -9.12 -6.00
N ARG A 47 8.52 -9.70 -6.63
CA ARG A 47 7.09 -9.43 -6.33
C ARG A 47 6.78 -9.56 -4.84
N GLN A 48 7.31 -10.58 -4.19
CA GLN A 48 7.11 -10.82 -2.77
C GLN A 48 7.77 -9.74 -1.88
N ALA A 49 8.92 -9.20 -2.29
CA ALA A 49 9.59 -8.13 -1.56
C ALA A 49 8.81 -6.82 -1.70
N LEU A 50 8.27 -6.54 -2.89
CA LEU A 50 7.42 -5.39 -3.14
C LEU A 50 6.11 -5.46 -2.34
N ASP A 51 5.44 -6.62 -2.35
CA ASP A 51 4.22 -6.86 -1.56
C ASP A 51 4.46 -6.63 -0.05
N LYS A 52 5.56 -7.15 0.50
CA LYS A 52 5.95 -6.91 1.89
C LYS A 52 6.20 -5.42 2.16
N ALA A 53 6.86 -4.72 1.25
CA ALA A 53 7.13 -3.28 1.38
C ALA A 53 5.82 -2.47 1.37
N VAL A 54 4.88 -2.79 0.48
CA VAL A 54 3.55 -2.17 0.45
C VAL A 54 2.79 -2.46 1.75
N THR A 55 2.79 -3.71 2.21
CA THR A 55 2.14 -4.10 3.48
C THR A 55 2.72 -3.34 4.67
N LEU A 56 4.04 -3.21 4.74
CA LEU A 56 4.72 -2.45 5.79
C LEU A 56 4.33 -0.97 5.73
N GLN A 57 4.32 -0.37 4.53
CA GLN A 57 3.94 1.02 4.37
C GLN A 57 2.46 1.26 4.70
N TYR A 58 1.58 0.35 4.31
CA TYR A 58 0.16 0.40 4.66
C TYR A 58 -0.03 0.39 6.17
N ARG A 59 0.68 -0.49 6.90
CA ARG A 59 0.65 -0.51 8.38
C ARG A 59 1.12 0.82 8.98
N ARG A 60 2.21 1.41 8.46
CA ARG A 60 2.72 2.71 8.92
C ARG A 60 1.71 3.82 8.64
N TRP A 61 1.07 3.79 7.48
CA TRP A 61 0.04 4.74 7.10
C TRP A 61 -1.18 4.64 8.02
N ILE A 62 -1.74 3.45 8.25
CA ILE A 62 -2.83 3.25 9.21
C ILE A 62 -2.43 3.70 10.62
N ALA A 63 -1.22 3.36 11.08
CA ALA A 63 -0.72 3.81 12.38
C ALA A 63 -0.58 5.34 12.48
N SER A 64 -0.35 6.02 11.36
CA SER A 64 -0.34 7.50 11.28
C SER A 64 -1.74 8.11 11.25
N GLN A 65 -2.75 7.40 10.74
CA GLN A 65 -4.15 7.84 10.76
C GLN A 65 -4.76 7.79 12.18
N GLY A 66 -4.25 6.92 13.05
CA GLY A 66 -4.79 6.68 14.40
C GLY A 66 -4.25 7.55 15.54
N LYS A 67 -3.39 8.55 15.30
CA LYS A 67 -2.83 9.42 16.35
C LYS A 67 -3.22 10.89 16.17
N PRO A 68 -3.81 11.56 17.18
CA PRO A 68 -3.79 13.01 17.23
C PRO A 68 -2.33 13.51 17.40
N PRO A 69 -1.97 14.68 16.83
CA PRO A 69 -0.64 15.26 16.97
C PRO A 69 -0.52 16.03 18.29
N THR A 70 0.26 15.52 19.25
CA THR A 70 0.70 16.25 20.46
C THR A 70 1.78 15.39 21.14
N MET A 71 3.02 15.78 21.43
CA MET A 71 3.75 17.05 21.53
C MET A 71 5.25 16.77 21.26
N PRO A 72 6.07 17.76 20.87
CA PRO A 72 7.53 17.62 20.88
C PRO A 72 8.04 17.53 22.33
N PRO A 73 9.08 16.75 22.66
CA PRO A 73 9.82 17.01 23.88
C PRO A 73 10.56 18.35 23.70
N HIS A 74 10.09 19.37 24.42
CA HIS A 74 10.85 20.59 24.69
C HIS A 74 11.89 20.24 25.76
N THR A 75 13.14 20.68 25.50
CA THR A 75 14.33 20.73 26.38
C THR A 75 14.90 19.42 26.91
#